data_AF-A0A7X6QCJ6-F1
#
_entry.id   AF-A0A7X6QCJ6-F1
#
_cell.length_a   1.000
_cell.length_b   1.000
_cell.length_c   1.000
_cell.angle_alpha   90.00
_cell.angle_beta   90.00
_cell.angle_gamma   90.00
#
_symmetry.space_group_name_H-M   'P 1'
#
loop_
_entity.id
_entity.type
_entity.pdbx_description
1 polymer ?
#
loop_
_entity_poly.entity_id
_entity_poly.type
_entity_poly.pdbx_seq_one_letter_code
_entity_poly.pdbx_strand_id
1 'polypeptide(L)'
;MDFGFSIKTPRAENLDEVSLEKYRRLLELTPSFKRCFQCGCCSATCSAGQFTDFSIRQVHTSFRRGEYEELGKELRKCMLCGKCTLVCPRGVNLRSLIINMRQILDGTEKKAR
;
A
#
# COMPACT_ATOMS: atom_id res chain seq x y z
N MET A 1 -3.26 -40.18 15.80
CA MET A 1 -2.64 -39.42 14.70
C MET A 1 -3.05 -37.97 14.88
N ASP A 2 -2.20 -37.15 15.51
CA ASP A 2 -2.43 -35.70 15.61
C ASP A 2 -1.94 -35.05 14.32
N PHE A 3 -2.86 -34.45 13.56
CA PHE A 3 -2.58 -33.84 12.25
C PHE A 3 -1.80 -32.52 12.33
N GLY A 4 -1.24 -32.15 13.49
CA GLY A 4 -0.33 -31.01 13.66
C GLY A 4 -0.94 -29.63 13.42
N PHE A 5 -2.27 -29.50 13.37
CA PHE A 5 -2.93 -28.21 13.21
C PHE A 5 -3.18 -27.56 14.58
N SER A 6 -2.65 -26.34 14.76
CA SER A 6 -2.96 -25.47 15.89
C SER A 6 -3.79 -24.29 15.41
N ILE A 7 -4.85 -23.95 16.13
CA ILE A 7 -5.69 -22.78 15.85
C ILE A 7 -4.83 -21.54 16.12
N LYS A 8 -4.33 -20.91 15.06
CA LYS A 8 -3.65 -19.61 15.18
C LYS A 8 -4.66 -18.55 15.58
N THR A 9 -4.23 -17.60 16.39
CA THR A 9 -5.03 -16.41 16.68
C THR A 9 -5.38 -15.69 15.38
N PRO A 10 -6.66 -15.38 15.14
CA PRO A 10 -7.05 -14.64 13.95
C PRO A 10 -6.46 -13.24 14.02
N ARG A 11 -5.98 -12.71 12.87
CA ARG A 11 -5.61 -11.30 12.72
C ARG A 11 -6.87 -10.46 12.55
N ALA A 12 -7.76 -10.52 13.56
CA ALA A 12 -8.99 -9.75 13.58
C ALA A 12 -8.67 -8.33 14.06
N GLU A 13 -8.60 -7.41 13.11
CA GLU A 13 -8.49 -5.97 13.38
C GLU A 13 -9.91 -5.39 13.43
N ASN A 14 -10.23 -4.58 14.45
CA ASN A 14 -11.53 -3.89 14.50
C ASN A 14 -11.52 -2.71 13.53
N LEU A 15 -12.10 -2.91 12.34
CA LEU A 15 -12.09 -1.90 11.28
C LEU A 15 -12.98 -0.69 11.61
N ASP A 16 -13.91 -0.82 12.54
CA ASP A 16 -14.82 0.27 12.94
C ASP A 16 -14.10 1.35 13.78
N GLU A 17 -12.99 0.99 14.43
CA GLU A 17 -12.17 1.91 15.24
C GLU A 17 -11.12 2.67 14.40
N VAL A 18 -10.86 2.22 13.17
CA VAL A 18 -9.78 2.76 12.34
C VAL A 18 -10.17 4.09 11.68
N SER A 19 -9.31 5.10 11.83
CA SER A 19 -9.48 6.36 11.09
C SER A 19 -9.12 6.22 9.59
N LEU A 20 -10.14 6.35 8.74
CA LEU A 20 -10.01 6.34 7.28
C LEU A 20 -9.78 7.73 6.66
N GLU A 21 -9.45 8.74 7.45
CA GLU A 21 -9.23 10.11 6.97
C GLU A 21 -8.11 10.18 5.91
N LYS A 22 -6.94 9.61 6.22
CA LYS A 22 -5.81 9.51 5.29
C LYS A 22 -6.15 8.72 4.02
N TYR A 23 -7.00 7.71 4.14
CA TYR A 23 -7.53 6.97 2.99
C TYR A 23 -8.39 7.84 2.08
N ARG A 24 -9.36 8.56 2.65
CA ARG A 24 -10.20 9.50 1.89
C ARG A 24 -9.35 10.57 1.21
N ARG A 25 -8.36 11.11 1.91
CA ARG A 25 -7.42 12.10 1.38
C ARG A 25 -6.62 11.58 0.18
N LEU A 26 -6.08 10.36 0.30
CA LEU A 26 -5.36 9.73 -0.81
C LEU A 26 -6.24 9.55 -2.05
N LEU A 27 -7.53 9.26 -1.86
CA LEU A 27 -8.47 9.10 -2.96
C LEU A 27 -8.75 10.40 -3.74
N GLU A 28 -8.71 11.54 -3.05
CA GLU A 28 -8.80 12.86 -3.70
C GLU A 28 -7.56 13.11 -4.58
N LEU A 29 -6.37 12.82 -4.06
CA LEU A 29 -5.10 13.02 -4.79
C LEU A 29 -4.87 11.98 -5.88
N THR A 30 -5.34 10.74 -5.69
CA THR A 30 -5.09 9.61 -6.59
C THR A 30 -6.34 8.75 -6.70
N PRO A 31 -7.35 9.18 -7.48
CA PRO A 31 -8.59 8.43 -7.67
C PRO A 31 -8.35 7.06 -8.33
N SER A 32 -7.25 6.94 -9.09
CA SER A 32 -6.85 5.67 -9.71
C SER A 32 -6.61 4.54 -8.71
N PHE A 33 -6.35 4.85 -7.42
CA PHE A 33 -6.17 3.86 -6.35
C PHE A 33 -7.39 2.94 -6.19
N LYS A 34 -8.62 3.46 -6.37
CA LYS A 34 -9.87 2.67 -6.27
C LYS A 34 -9.93 1.53 -7.27
N ARG A 35 -9.24 1.65 -8.41
CA ARG A 35 -9.25 0.64 -9.48
C ARG A 35 -8.41 -0.59 -9.15
N CYS A 36 -7.59 -0.55 -8.10
CA CYS A 36 -6.72 -1.66 -7.73
C CYS A 36 -7.52 -2.82 -7.11
N PHE A 37 -7.53 -3.96 -7.80
CA PHE A 37 -8.15 -5.22 -7.38
C PHE A 37 -7.15 -6.25 -6.84
N GLN A 38 -5.95 -5.81 -6.44
CA GLN A 38 -4.99 -6.61 -5.67
C GLN A 38 -4.32 -7.80 -6.41
N CYS A 39 -4.18 -7.75 -7.74
CA CYS A 39 -3.54 -8.81 -8.54
C CYS A 39 -2.08 -9.11 -8.21
N GLY A 40 -1.30 -8.12 -7.73
CA GLY A 40 0.10 -8.32 -7.32
C GLY A 40 1.16 -8.21 -8.42
N CYS A 41 0.81 -7.92 -9.68
CA CYS A 41 1.78 -7.72 -10.76
C CYS A 41 2.85 -6.66 -10.40
N CYS A 42 2.44 -5.60 -9.72
CA CYS A 42 3.34 -4.54 -9.27
C CYS A 42 4.40 -5.03 -8.26
N SER A 43 4.05 -5.94 -7.35
CA SER A 43 4.99 -6.54 -6.41
C SER A 43 5.95 -7.49 -7.12
N ALA A 44 5.45 -8.31 -8.06
CA ALA A 44 6.29 -9.25 -8.81
C ALA A 44 7.37 -8.56 -9.65
N THR A 45 7.07 -7.40 -10.24
CA THR A 45 8.03 -6.61 -11.04
C THR A 45 8.90 -5.68 -10.19
N CYS A 46 8.66 -5.58 -8.87
CA CYS A 46 9.35 -4.60 -8.05
C CYS A 46 10.81 -5.02 -7.80
N SER A 47 11.76 -4.25 -8.32
CA SER A 47 13.18 -4.48 -8.05
C SER A 47 13.54 -4.31 -6.57
N ALA A 48 12.87 -3.41 -5.83
CA ALA A 48 13.09 -3.27 -4.39
C ALA A 48 12.63 -4.51 -3.61
N GLY A 49 11.57 -5.17 -4.07
CA GLY A 49 11.06 -6.41 -3.47
C GLY A 49 11.98 -7.63 -3.68
N GLN A 50 12.99 -7.53 -4.57
CA GLN A 50 13.99 -8.59 -4.74
C GLN A 50 15.09 -8.53 -3.68
N PHE A 51 15.33 -7.36 -3.09
CA PHE A 51 16.40 -7.12 -2.12
C PHE A 51 15.88 -6.81 -0.71
N THR A 52 14.57 -6.61 -0.57
CA THR A 52 13.89 -6.26 0.70
C THR A 52 12.50 -6.88 0.73
N ASP A 53 11.85 -6.93 1.90
CA ASP A 53 10.46 -7.39 2.05
C ASP A 53 9.40 -6.40 1.51
N PHE A 54 9.80 -5.44 0.66
CA PHE A 54 8.91 -4.43 0.13
C PHE A 54 7.92 -5.01 -0.89
N SER A 55 6.63 -4.82 -0.63
CA SER A 55 5.57 -5.26 -1.52
C SER A 55 4.52 -4.15 -1.69
N ILE A 56 4.39 -3.66 -2.93
CA ILE A 56 3.39 -2.65 -3.27
C ILE A 56 1.98 -3.17 -2.98
N ARG A 57 1.73 -4.46 -3.22
CA ARG A 57 0.47 -5.11 -2.86
C ARG A 57 0.20 -5.01 -1.36
N GLN A 58 1.15 -5.37 -0.49
CA GLN A 58 0.94 -5.27 0.96
C GLN A 58 0.72 -3.82 1.41
N VAL A 59 1.50 -2.88 0.88
CA VAL A 59 1.30 -1.44 1.09
C VAL A 59 -0.13 -1.00 0.76
N HIS A 60 -0.68 -1.44 -0.37
CA HIS A 60 -2.08 -1.17 -0.74
C HIS A 60 -3.09 -1.73 0.27
N THR A 61 -2.83 -2.91 0.84
CA THR A 61 -3.72 -3.54 1.83
C THR A 61 -3.64 -2.77 3.15
N SER A 62 -2.44 -2.55 3.67
CA SER A 62 -2.23 -1.85 4.95
C SER A 62 -2.78 -0.43 4.90
N PHE A 63 -2.57 0.31 3.81
CA PHE A 63 -3.14 1.65 3.67
C PHE A 63 -4.68 1.64 3.65
N ARG A 64 -5.31 0.65 3.01
CA ARG A 64 -6.79 0.50 3.00
C ARG A 64 -7.36 0.14 4.37
N ARG A 65 -6.58 -0.59 5.18
CA ARG A 65 -6.93 -0.98 6.54
C ARG A 65 -6.58 0.05 7.59
N GLY A 66 -5.97 1.17 7.21
CA GLY A 66 -5.50 2.20 8.12
C GLY A 66 -4.33 1.78 9.02
N GLU A 67 -3.61 0.71 8.67
CA GLU A 67 -2.40 0.25 9.33
C GLU A 67 -1.22 1.16 8.93
N TYR A 68 -1.12 2.36 9.52
CA TYR A 68 -0.16 3.39 9.07
C TYR A 68 1.21 3.37 9.78
N GLU A 69 1.31 2.75 10.96
CA GLU A 69 2.46 2.90 11.88
C GLU A 69 3.78 2.46 11.26
N GLU A 70 3.83 1.26 10.68
CA GLU A 70 5.03 0.74 10.00
C GLU A 70 5.08 1.10 8.50
N LEU A 71 3.98 1.63 7.96
CA LEU A 71 3.83 1.87 6.53
C LEU A 71 4.80 2.93 6.00
N GLY A 72 5.12 3.93 6.82
CA GLY A 72 6.10 4.97 6.46
C GLY A 72 7.50 4.39 6.19
N LYS A 73 7.94 3.42 6.99
CA LYS A 73 9.23 2.73 6.81
C LYS A 73 9.21 1.88 5.54
N GLU A 74 8.14 1.13 5.32
CA GLU A 74 7.98 0.31 4.11
C GLU A 74 7.98 1.17 2.85
N LEU A 75 7.23 2.27 2.86
CA LEU A 75 7.14 3.17 1.71
C LEU A 75 8.50 3.75 1.33
N ARG A 76 9.40 4.02 2.29
CA ARG A 76 10.75 4.55 2.02
C ARG A 76 11.64 3.58 1.24
N LYS A 77 11.38 2.27 1.28
CA LYS A 77 12.12 1.27 0.49
C LYS A 77 11.87 1.40 -1.02
N CYS A 78 10.79 2.05 -1.43
CA CYS A 78 10.49 2.28 -2.84
C CYS A 78 11.52 3.21 -3.50
N MET A 79 12.19 2.72 -4.55
CA MET A 79 13.16 3.48 -5.36
C MET A 79 12.52 4.40 -6.42
N LEU A 80 11.17 4.51 -6.46
CA LEU A 80 10.42 5.34 -7.41
C LEU A 80 10.75 5.12 -8.90
N CYS A 81 11.19 3.91 -9.27
CA CYS A 81 11.60 3.56 -10.64
C CYS A 81 10.45 3.48 -11.67
N GLY A 82 9.18 3.43 -11.23
CA GLY A 82 8.00 3.48 -12.11
C GLY A 82 7.66 2.19 -12.87
N LYS A 83 8.48 1.13 -12.80
CA LYS A 83 8.24 -0.15 -13.50
C LYS A 83 6.87 -0.76 -13.18
N CYS A 84 6.39 -0.59 -11.95
CA CYS A 84 5.11 -1.10 -11.49
C CYS A 84 3.90 -0.51 -12.27
N THR A 85 4.00 0.73 -12.76
CA THR A 85 2.92 1.37 -13.53
C THR A 85 2.77 0.71 -14.91
N LEU A 86 3.88 0.26 -15.51
CA LEU A 86 3.89 -0.36 -16.85
C LEU A 86 3.17 -1.72 -16.88
N VAL A 87 3.20 -2.46 -15.77
CA VAL A 87 2.61 -3.80 -15.67
C VAL A 87 1.21 -3.80 -15.09
N CYS A 88 0.67 -2.64 -14.69
CA CYS A 88 -0.63 -2.58 -14.03
C CYS A 88 -1.78 -2.71 -15.06
N PRO A 89 -2.59 -3.78 -15.04
CA PRO A 89 -3.67 -3.97 -16.01
C PRO A 89 -4.83 -2.97 -15.85
N ARG A 90 -4.88 -2.23 -14.73
CA ARG A 90 -5.89 -1.20 -14.46
C ARG A 90 -5.36 0.22 -14.63
N GLY A 91 -4.09 0.37 -15.02
CA GLY A 91 -3.44 1.67 -15.18
C GLY A 91 -3.43 2.50 -13.89
N VAL A 92 -3.28 1.87 -12.72
CA VAL A 92 -3.13 2.62 -11.46
C VAL A 92 -1.81 3.38 -11.50
N ASN A 93 -1.83 4.69 -11.22
CA ASN A 93 -0.61 5.47 -11.16
C ASN A 93 0.11 5.22 -9.83
N LEU A 94 0.83 4.09 -9.77
CA LEU A 94 1.50 3.60 -8.57
C LEU A 94 2.67 4.49 -8.15
N ARG A 95 3.33 5.17 -9.08
CA ARG A 95 4.41 6.11 -8.75
C ARG A 95 3.88 7.31 -7.97
N SER A 96 2.85 7.98 -8.50
CA SER A 96 2.21 9.10 -7.80
C SER A 96 1.58 8.64 -6.49
N LEU A 97 1.00 7.43 -6.47
CA LEU A 97 0.44 6.84 -5.26
C LEU A 97 1.44 6.77 -4.11
N ILE A 98 2.64 6.20 -4.34
CA ILE A 98 3.66 6.06 -3.30
C ILE A 98 4.12 7.43 -2.78
N ILE A 99 4.28 8.41 -3.67
CA ILE A 99 4.67 9.78 -3.30
C ILE A 99 3.60 10.42 -2.41
N ASN A 100 2.34 10.35 -2.83
CA ASN A 100 1.22 10.91 -2.10
C ASN A 100 1.01 10.22 -0.74
N MET A 101 1.17 8.90 -0.68
CA MET A 101 1.14 8.16 0.59
C MET A 101 2.24 8.63 1.55
N ARG A 102 3.48 8.84 1.08
CA ARG A 102 4.56 9.39 1.92
C ARG A 102 4.22 10.78 2.44
N GLN A 103 3.73 11.68 1.58
CA GLN A 103 3.35 13.04 1.97
C GLN A 103 2.24 13.07 3.03
N ILE A 104 1.21 12.25 2.87
CA ILE A 104 0.10 12.12 3.83
C ILE A 104 0.60 11.60 5.19
N LEU A 105 1.57 10.67 5.18
CA LEU A 105 2.12 10.13 6.43
C LEU A 105 3.11 11.07 7.12
N ASP A 106 3.92 11.79 6.35
CA ASP A 106 4.93 12.73 6.85
C ASP A 106 4.32 14.10 7.22
N GLY A 107 3.05 14.37 6.84
CA GLY A 107 2.36 15.64 7.11
C GLY A 107 2.87 16.83 6.29
N THR A 108 3.66 16.61 5.24
CA THR A 108 4.35 17.64 4.45
C THR A 108 3.57 18.07 3.21
N GLU A 109 2.27 18.33 3.37
CA GLU A 109 1.37 18.58 2.24
C GLU A 109 1.72 19.88 1.49
N LYS A 110 2.01 19.79 0.20
CA LYS A 110 1.83 20.90 -0.74
C LYS A 110 0.46 20.72 -1.38
N LYS A 111 -0.50 21.63 -1.11
CA LYS A 111 -1.78 21.67 -1.83
C LYS A 111 -1.49 21.63 -3.34
N ALA A 112 -2.09 20.67 -4.03
CA ALA A 112 -2.09 20.65 -5.48
C ALA A 112 -2.67 21.99 -5.97
N ARG A 113 -1.90 22.68 -6.80
CA ARG A 113 -2.25 23.96 -7.41
C ARG A 113 -3.44 23.81 -8.35
#